data_AF-Q9VUS9-F1
#
_entry.id   AF-Q9VUS9-F1
#
_cell.length_a   1.000
_cell.length_b   1.000
_cell.length_c   1.000
_cell.angle_alpha   90.00
_cell.angle_beta   90.00
_cell.angle_gamma   90.00
#
_symmetry.space_group_name_H-M   'P 1'
#
loop_
_entity.id
_entity.type
_entity.pdbx_description
1 polymer ?
#
loop_
_entity_poly.entity_id
_entity_poly.type
_entity_poly.pdbx_seq_one_letter_code
_entity_poly.pdbx_strand_id
1 'polypeptide(L)'
;MQLTSIICVILFLGCVLINGQSPDCRKLRDTCNPCIRRLNNPINNVEFMNEGCREKVRGRYIWKNQTRCDLQVIACSAHKRKLDCLVIAELAGMPRRT
;
A
#
# COMPACT_ATOMS: atom_id res chain seq x y z
N MET A 1 -22.47 26.70 28.11
CA MET A 1 -21.15 27.16 27.63
C MET A 1 -20.04 26.14 27.91
N GLN A 2 -19.84 25.71 29.16
CA GLN A 2 -18.76 24.76 29.50
C GLN A 2 -18.94 23.37 28.88
N LEU A 3 -20.11 22.73 29.04
CA LEU A 3 -20.34 21.37 28.50
C LEU A 3 -20.20 21.30 26.97
N THR A 4 -20.75 22.27 26.25
CA THR A 4 -20.64 22.35 24.78
C THR A 4 -19.19 22.51 24.34
N SER A 5 -18.39 23.31 25.06
CA SER A 5 -16.96 23.45 24.74
C SER A 5 -16.18 22.14 24.96
N ILE A 6 -16.47 21.40 26.04
CA ILE A 6 -15.84 20.10 26.33
C ILE A 6 -16.20 19.07 25.25
N ILE A 7 -17.48 18.98 24.87
CA ILE A 7 -17.94 18.07 23.82
C ILE A 7 -17.25 18.40 22.48
N CYS A 8 -17.18 19.68 22.11
CA CYS A 8 -16.46 20.10 20.90
C CYS A 8 -14.99 19.66 20.93
N VAL A 9 -14.28 19.86 22.05
CA VAL A 9 -12.88 19.43 22.19
C VAL A 9 -12.74 17.91 22.05
N ILE A 10 -13.63 17.12 22.67
CA ILE A 10 -13.61 15.65 22.54
C ILE A 10 -13.86 15.22 21.10
N LEU A 11 -14.81 15.85 20.40
CA LEU A 11 -15.08 15.57 18.99
C LEU A 11 -13.89 15.93 18.10
N PHE A 12 -13.27 17.10 18.33
CA PHE A 12 -12.06 17.50 17.59
C PHE A 12 -10.90 16.53 17.84
N LEU A 13 -10.63 16.17 19.10
CA LEU A 13 -9.60 15.20 19.44
C LEU A 13 -9.91 13.83 18.83
N GLY A 14 -11.15 13.35 18.91
CA GLY A 14 -11.58 12.11 18.30
C GLY A 14 -11.38 12.10 16.78
N CYS A 15 -11.80 13.17 16.09
CA CYS A 15 -11.58 13.32 14.65
C CYS A 15 -10.10 13.36 14.30
N VAL A 16 -9.27 14.12 15.02
CA VAL A 16 -7.82 14.21 14.76
C VAL A 16 -7.14 12.85 15.02
N LEU A 17 -7.51 12.15 16.09
CA LEU A 17 -6.95 10.83 16.42
C LEU A 17 -7.33 9.77 15.38
N ILE A 18 -8.60 9.72 14.95
CA ILE A 18 -9.07 8.79 13.93
C ILE A 18 -8.37 9.05 12.59
N ASN A 19 -8.25 10.32 12.18
CA ASN A 19 -7.57 10.68 10.93
C ASN A 19 -6.05 10.58 11.02
N GLY A 20 -5.48 10.63 12.23
CA GLY A 20 -4.04 10.57 12.49
C GLY A 20 -3.49 9.15 12.56
N GLN A 21 -4.34 8.12 12.68
CA GLN A 21 -3.89 6.73 12.70
C GLN A 21 -3.50 6.27 11.30
N SER A 22 -2.22 6.42 10.94
CA SER A 22 -1.67 5.74 9.77
C SER A 22 -1.76 4.22 9.97
N PRO A 23 -2.23 3.44 8.99
CA PRO A 23 -2.29 2.00 9.12
C PRO A 23 -0.89 1.41 9.32
N ASP A 24 -0.82 0.39 10.17
CA ASP A 24 0.41 -0.36 10.41
C ASP A 24 0.62 -1.38 9.27
N CYS A 25 1.27 -0.92 8.20
CA CYS A 25 1.58 -1.75 7.04
C CYS A 25 2.59 -2.86 7.36
N ARG A 26 3.36 -2.75 8.47
CA ARG A 26 4.25 -3.80 8.93
C ARG A 26 3.44 -4.96 9.51
N LYS A 27 2.45 -4.68 10.36
CA LYS A 27 1.51 -5.68 10.87
C LYS A 27 0.76 -6.39 9.74
N LEU A 28 0.38 -5.67 8.69
CA LEU A 28 -0.20 -6.26 7.48
C LEU A 28 0.76 -7.26 6.82
N ARG A 29 2.03 -6.89 6.64
CA ARG A 29 3.04 -7.78 6.06
C ARG A 29 3.20 -9.06 6.88
N ASP A 30 3.34 -8.91 8.19
CA ASP A 30 3.56 -10.03 9.11
C ASP A 30 2.36 -10.99 9.12
N THR A 31 1.14 -10.45 8.97
CA THR A 31 -0.09 -11.26 8.85
C THR A 31 -0.24 -11.92 7.48
N CYS A 32 0.24 -11.27 6.40
CA CYS A 32 0.10 -11.77 5.04
C CYS A 32 1.12 -12.86 4.69
N ASN A 33 2.37 -12.71 5.16
CA ASN A 33 3.49 -13.59 4.80
C ASN A 33 3.21 -15.10 5.00
N PRO A 34 2.57 -15.55 6.09
CA PRO A 34 2.22 -16.97 6.26
C PRO A 34 1.28 -17.50 5.15
N CYS A 35 0.48 -16.62 4.54
CA CYS A 35 -0.50 -16.97 3.51
C CYS A 35 0.04 -16.86 2.08
N ILE A 36 1.32 -16.48 1.88
CA ILE A 36 1.86 -16.07 0.58
C ILE A 36 1.67 -17.11 -0.54
N ARG A 37 1.87 -18.39 -0.24
CA ARG A 37 1.68 -19.49 -1.21
C ARG A 37 0.23 -19.59 -1.68
N ARG A 38 -0.72 -19.45 -0.74
CA ARG A 38 -2.16 -19.45 -1.04
C ARG A 38 -2.56 -18.19 -1.79
N LEU A 39 -1.98 -17.04 -1.46
CA LEU A 39 -2.33 -15.74 -2.05
C LEU A 39 -1.72 -15.52 -3.43
N ASN A 40 -0.60 -16.16 -3.77
CA ASN A 40 -0.01 -16.11 -5.11
C ASN A 40 -0.63 -17.16 -6.05
N ASN A 41 -1.86 -17.61 -5.79
CA ASN A 41 -2.57 -18.51 -6.70
C ASN A 41 -2.97 -17.78 -8.01
N PRO A 42 -3.16 -18.51 -9.13
CA PRO A 42 -3.49 -17.91 -10.43
C PRO A 42 -4.75 -17.04 -10.44
N ILE A 43 -5.76 -17.33 -9.61
CA ILE A 43 -7.01 -16.57 -9.54
C ILE A 43 -6.76 -15.11 -9.15
N ASN A 44 -5.68 -14.83 -8.41
CA ASN A 44 -5.33 -13.48 -7.99
C ASN A 44 -4.57 -12.66 -9.05
N ASN A 45 -4.33 -13.20 -10.25
CA ASN A 45 -3.77 -12.50 -11.42
C ASN A 45 -2.47 -11.72 -11.14
N VAL A 46 -1.66 -12.19 -10.18
CA VAL A 46 -0.42 -11.51 -9.77
C VAL A 46 0.61 -11.50 -10.89
N GLU A 47 0.66 -12.57 -11.68
CA GLU A 47 1.54 -12.70 -12.84
C GLU A 47 1.17 -11.68 -13.93
N PHE A 48 -0.09 -11.63 -14.34
CA PHE A 48 -0.60 -10.67 -15.31
C PHE A 48 -0.29 -9.21 -14.91
N MET A 49 -0.49 -8.88 -13.63
CA MET A 49 -0.14 -7.55 -13.12
C MET A 49 1.37 -7.28 -13.23
N ASN A 50 2.22 -8.25 -12.89
CA ASN A 50 3.67 -8.10 -12.95
C ASN A 50 4.15 -7.91 -14.39
N GLU A 51 3.60 -8.67 -15.34
CA GLU A 51 3.92 -8.54 -16.76
C GLU A 51 3.50 -7.18 -17.30
N GLY A 52 2.24 -6.78 -17.07
CA GLY A 52 1.71 -5.51 -17.52
C GLY A 52 2.47 -4.32 -16.95
N CYS A 53 2.81 -4.36 -15.66
CA CYS A 53 3.59 -3.30 -15.04
C CYS A 53 5.04 -3.29 -15.48
N ARG A 54 5.69 -4.46 -15.64
CA ARG A 54 7.04 -4.57 -16.19
C ARG A 54 7.12 -3.89 -17.55
N GLU A 55 6.18 -4.17 -18.44
CA GLU A 55 6.11 -3.57 -19.77
C GLU A 55 5.88 -2.05 -19.67
N LYS A 56 4.93 -1.61 -18.86
CA LYS A 56 4.58 -0.19 -18.71
C LYS A 56 5.72 0.68 -18.16
N VAL A 57 6.58 0.13 -17.30
CA VAL A 57 7.68 0.89 -16.68
C VAL A 57 9.05 0.58 -17.27
N ARG A 58 9.14 -0.30 -18.28
CA ARG A 58 10.41 -0.79 -18.84
C ARG A 58 11.39 0.32 -19.26
N GLY A 59 10.90 1.49 -19.65
CA GLY A 59 11.75 2.62 -20.04
C GLY A 59 12.38 3.38 -18.86
N ARG A 60 11.93 3.14 -17.62
CA ARG A 60 12.32 3.92 -16.44
C ARG A 60 12.79 3.09 -15.26
N TYR A 61 12.29 1.87 -15.09
CA TYR A 61 12.59 1.01 -13.95
C TYR A 61 12.94 -0.42 -14.38
N ILE A 62 13.77 -1.08 -13.57
CA ILE A 62 13.99 -2.52 -13.63
C ILE A 62 12.96 -3.20 -12.74
N TRP A 63 11.90 -3.72 -13.34
CA TRP A 63 10.80 -4.34 -12.59
C TRP A 63 11.23 -5.63 -11.90
N LYS A 64 10.92 -5.74 -10.61
CA LYS A 64 11.02 -6.98 -9.83
C LYS A 64 9.62 -7.49 -9.54
N ASN A 65 9.38 -8.78 -9.77
CA ASN A 65 8.05 -9.35 -9.53
C ASN A 65 7.63 -9.17 -8.08
N GLN A 66 6.42 -8.64 -7.89
CA GLN A 66 5.79 -8.43 -6.61
C GLN A 66 4.85 -9.60 -6.32
N THR A 67 4.84 -10.06 -5.08
CA THR A 67 3.83 -11.01 -4.60
C THR A 67 2.53 -10.30 -4.26
N ARG A 68 1.45 -11.07 -4.02
CA ARG A 68 0.20 -10.50 -3.54
C ARG A 68 0.37 -9.72 -2.24
N CYS A 69 1.23 -10.22 -1.33
CA CYS A 69 1.52 -9.55 -0.07
C CYS A 69 2.29 -8.25 -0.29
N ASP A 70 3.29 -8.23 -1.16
CA ASP A 70 4.05 -7.00 -1.46
C ASP A 70 3.12 -5.90 -1.96
N LEU A 71 2.21 -6.25 -2.89
CA LEU A 71 1.25 -5.29 -3.44
C LEU A 71 0.27 -4.77 -2.37
N GLN A 72 -0.16 -5.62 -1.44
CA GLN A 72 -1.02 -5.19 -0.33
C GLN A 72 -0.29 -4.25 0.63
N VAL A 73 0.98 -4.53 0.93
CA VAL A 73 1.81 -3.67 1.79
C VAL A 73 2.11 -2.33 1.11
N ILE A 74 2.40 -2.35 -0.21
CA ILE A 74 2.59 -1.15 -1.01
C ILE A 74 1.29 -0.33 -1.06
N ALA A 75 0.14 -0.98 -1.31
CA ALA A 75 -1.17 -0.33 -1.31
C ALA A 75 -1.49 0.30 0.05
N CYS A 76 -1.18 -0.39 1.14
CA CYS A 76 -1.31 0.14 2.50
C CYS A 76 -0.48 1.40 2.67
N SER A 77 0.75 1.44 2.15
CA SER A 77 1.69 2.56 2.31
C SER A 77 1.42 3.73 1.36
N ALA A 78 0.68 3.52 0.27
CA ALA A 78 0.43 4.50 -0.79
C ALA A 78 -0.68 5.51 -0.46
N HIS A 79 -0.70 6.06 0.76
CA HIS A 79 -1.72 7.03 1.17
C HIS A 79 -1.84 8.18 0.18
N LYS A 80 -3.06 8.41 -0.33
CA LYS A 80 -3.41 9.49 -1.26
C LYS A 80 -2.76 9.41 -2.66
N ARG A 81 -2.05 8.34 -3.00
CA ARG A 81 -1.46 8.14 -4.34
C ARG A 81 -2.29 7.13 -5.12
N LYS A 82 -2.54 7.40 -6.41
CA LYS A 82 -3.10 6.39 -7.31
C LYS A 82 -2.11 5.24 -7.44
N LEU A 83 -2.55 4.02 -7.17
CA LEU A 83 -1.71 2.83 -7.23
C LEU A 83 -1.53 2.37 -8.68
N ASP A 84 -0.68 3.07 -9.43
CA ASP A 84 -0.24 2.65 -10.76
C ASP A 84 1.16 2.01 -10.74
N CYS A 85 1.58 1.44 -11.87
CA CYS A 85 2.86 0.73 -11.96
C CYS A 85 4.09 1.61 -11.64
N LEU A 86 4.03 2.93 -11.86
CA LEU A 86 5.15 3.82 -11.53
C LEU A 86 5.22 4.04 -10.03
N VAL A 87 4.07 4.29 -9.40
CA VAL A 87 3.97 4.41 -7.94
C VAL A 87 4.38 3.11 -7.26
N ILE A 88 3.96 1.96 -7.79
CA ILE A 88 4.39 0.65 -7.27
C ILE A 88 5.90 0.49 -7.40
N ALA A 89 6.49 0.81 -8.57
CA ALA A 89 7.93 0.68 -8.77
C ALA A 89 8.73 1.58 -7.83
N GLU A 90 8.28 2.80 -7.60
CA GLU A 90 8.89 3.74 -6.67
C GLU A 90 8.80 3.25 -5.22
N LEU A 91 7.61 2.88 -4.76
CA LEU A 91 7.38 2.43 -3.38
C LEU A 91 8.01 1.07 -3.09
N ALA A 92 8.15 0.21 -4.09
CA ALA A 92 8.91 -1.04 -3.99
C ALA A 92 10.43 -0.84 -4.04
N GLY A 93 10.92 0.40 -4.19
CA GLY A 93 12.35 0.69 -4.27
C GLY A 93 13.03 0.07 -5.50
N MET A 94 12.32 0.03 -6.65
CA MET A 94 12.88 -0.56 -7.86
C MET A 94 14.01 0.30 -8.43
N PRO A 95 15.11 -0.31 -8.92
CA PRO A 95 16.18 0.43 -9.58
C PRO A 95 15.67 1.17 -10.82
N ARG A 96 16.12 2.40 -11.02
CA ARG A 96 15.86 3.14 -12.27
C ARG A 96 16.78 2.62 -13.38
N ARG A 97 16.30 2.61 -14.62
CA ARG A 97 17.17 2.45 -15.79
C ARG A 97 17.84 3.80 -16.06
N THR A 98 19.16 3.83 -15.98
CA THR A 98 20.02 4.95 -16.38
C THR A 98 20.20 4.98 -17.88
#